data_AF-A0A1G1NXS4-F1
#
_entry.id   AF-A0A1G1NXS4-F1
#
_cell.length_a   1.000
_cell.length_b   1.000
_cell.length_c   1.000
_cell.angle_alpha   90.00
_cell.angle_beta   90.00
_cell.angle_gamma   90.00
#
_symmetry.space_group_name_H-M   'P 1'
#
loop_
_entity.id
_entity.type
_entity.pdbx_description
1 polymer ?
#
loop_
_entity_poly.entity_id
_entity_poly.type
_entity_poly.pdbx_seq_one_letter_code
_entity_poly.pdbx_strand_id
1 'polypeptide(L)' 'MYRGNIAQLFPEEEYGSIRTKSGENVRFNNQCLWNIRFDELIAGQEVEFETQPTRTGPLAFHIRPYIVLPAAA' A
#
# COMPACT_ATOMS: atom_id res chain seq x y z
N MET A 1 3.45 -2.31 11.72
CA MET A 1 3.59 -2.02 10.27
C MET A 1 3.77 -3.32 9.51
N TYR A 2 3.03 -3.46 8.42
CA TYR A 2 3.06 -4.56 7.47
C TYR A 2 3.84 -4.16 6.22
N ARG A 3 4.23 -5.15 5.42
CA ARG A 3 4.82 -4.96 4.10
C ARG A 3 4.10 -5.81 3.06
N GLY A 4 4.09 -5.32 1.84
CA GLY A 4 3.45 -5.98 0.70
C GLY A 4 3.73 -5.23 -0.58
N ASN A 5 3.12 -5.69 -1.67
CA ASN A 5 3.28 -5.08 -2.98
C ASN A 5 1.96 -4.52 -3.47
N ILE A 6 1.99 -3.36 -4.11
CA ILE A 6 0.83 -2.85 -4.86
C ILE A 6 0.41 -3.93 -5.87
N ALA A 7 -0.80 -4.46 -5.76
CA ALA A 7 -1.28 -5.54 -6.59
C ALA A 7 -2.10 -5.03 -7.77
N GLN A 8 -3.03 -4.10 -7.50
CA GLN A 8 -3.90 -3.48 -8.50
C GLN A 8 -4.12 -2.00 -8.15
N LEU A 9 -4.27 -1.18 -9.18
CA LEU A 9 -4.59 0.24 -9.10
C LEU A 9 -5.74 0.53 -10.05
N PHE A 10 -6.68 1.34 -9.60
CA PHE A 10 -7.84 1.81 -10.35
C PHE A 10 -7.83 3.34 -10.29
N PRO A 11 -7.15 4.01 -11.24
CA PRO A 11 -6.87 5.44 -11.15
C PRO A 11 -8.11 6.34 -11.23
N GLU A 12 -9.14 5.92 -11.97
CA GLU A 12 -10.36 6.72 -12.15
C GLU A 12 -11.15 6.87 -10.82
N GLU A 13 -11.07 5.85 -9.97
CA GLU A 13 -11.76 5.79 -8.68
C GLU A 13 -10.82 5.94 -7.48
N GLU A 14 -9.53 6.19 -7.73
CA GLU A 14 -8.48 6.44 -6.73
C GLU A 14 -8.40 5.36 -5.62
N TYR A 15 -8.59 4.09 -5.99
CA TYR A 15 -8.45 2.95 -5.08
C TYR A 15 -7.47 1.90 -5.60
N GLY A 16 -6.95 1.09 -4.68
CA GLY A 16 -6.07 0.00 -5.02
C GLY A 16 -6.10 -1.13 -3.99
N SER A 17 -5.26 -2.13 -4.25
CA SER A 17 -5.03 -3.23 -3.32
C SER A 17 -3.54 -3.51 -3.14
N ILE A 18 -3.18 -3.95 -1.94
CA ILE A 18 -1.84 -4.40 -1.58
C ILE A 18 -1.91 -5.90 -1.31
N ARG A 19 -1.06 -6.67 -1.98
CA ARG A 19 -0.86 -8.08 -1.66
C ARG A 19 0.16 -8.20 -0.53
N THR A 20 -0.27 -8.73 0.61
CA THR A 20 0.59 -9.00 1.77
C THR A 20 1.55 -10.16 1.46
N LYS A 21 2.57 -10.33 2.30
CA LYS A 21 3.46 -11.50 2.23
C LYS A 21 2.75 -12.83 2.53
N SER A 22 1.61 -12.80 3.24
CA SER A 22 0.75 -13.97 3.46
C SER A 22 -0.09 -14.33 2.22
N GLY A 23 -0.12 -13.47 1.19
CA GLY A 23 -0.89 -13.66 -0.04
C GLY A 23 -2.29 -13.06 0.00
N GLU A 24 -2.68 -12.40 1.10
CA GLU A 24 -3.97 -11.72 1.24
C GLU A 24 -3.96 -10.35 0.55
N ASN A 25 -5.11 -9.90 0.06
CA ASN A 25 -5.25 -8.57 -0.51
C ASN A 25 -5.93 -7.63 0.48
N VAL A 26 -5.31 -6.48 0.72
CA VAL A 26 -5.83 -5.41 1.58
C VAL A 26 -6.13 -4.18 0.74
N ARG A 27 -7.31 -3.60 0.90
CA ARG A 27 -7.76 -2.44 0.09
C ARG A 27 -7.26 -1.13 0.67
N PHE A 28 -7.11 -0.13 -0.19
CA PHE A 28 -6.84 1.26 0.21
C PHE A 28 -7.44 2.26 -0.77
N ASN A 29 -7.56 3.52 -0.34
CA ASN A 29 -7.89 4.68 -1.17
C ASN A 29 -6.73 5.69 -1.18
N ASN A 30 -6.77 6.71 -2.02
CA ASN A 30 -5.73 7.75 -2.06
C ASN A 30 -5.50 8.47 -0.71
N GLN A 31 -6.54 8.63 0.11
CA GLN A 31 -6.44 9.28 1.43
C GLN A 31 -5.60 8.49 2.43
N CYS A 32 -5.36 7.21 2.15
CA CYS A 32 -4.53 6.32 2.97
C CYS A 32 -3.02 6.47 2.68
N LEU A 33 -2.63 7.26 1.67
CA LEU A 33 -1.25 7.48 1.27
C LEU A 33 -0.55 8.54 2.13
N TRP A 34 0.73 8.31 2.41
CA TRP A 34 1.59 9.23 3.15
C TRP A 34 2.83 9.60 2.34
N ASN A 35 2.98 10.90 2.08
CA ASN A 35 4.10 11.48 1.33
C ASN A 35 4.30 10.87 -0.08
N ILE A 36 3.24 10.35 -0.67
CA ILE A 36 3.20 9.88 -2.05
C ILE A 36 1.81 10.16 -2.62
N ARG A 37 1.74 10.51 -3.91
CA ARG A 37 0.46 10.65 -4.62
C ARG A 37 0.03 9.32 -5.24
N PHE A 38 -1.26 9.18 -5.50
CA PHE A 38 -1.79 7.93 -6.07
C PHE A 38 -1.23 7.64 -7.47
N ASP A 39 -1.05 8.67 -8.29
CA ASP A 39 -0.47 8.60 -9.65
C ASP A 39 1.03 8.22 -9.67
N GLU A 40 1.70 8.24 -8.51
CA GLU A 40 3.10 7.85 -8.35
C GLU A 40 3.24 6.37 -7.93
N LEU A 41 2.14 5.68 -7.65
CA LEU A 41 2.15 4.26 -7.32
C LEU A 41 2.28 3.40 -8.56
N ILE A 42 3.04 2.32 -8.44
CA ILE A 42 3.28 1.37 -9.53
C ILE A 42 2.90 -0.03 -9.06
N ALA A 43 2.21 -0.81 -9.91
CA ALA A 43 1.96 -2.22 -9.63
C ALA A 43 3.29 -2.98 -9.42
N GLY A 44 3.34 -3.82 -8.38
CA GLY A 44 4.55 -4.53 -7.95
C GLY A 44 5.43 -3.75 -6.96
N GLN A 45 5.24 -2.44 -6.81
CA GLN A 45 6.00 -1.62 -5.86
C GLN A 45 5.83 -2.12 -4.43
N GLU A 46 6.94 -2.35 -3.72
CA GLU A 46 6.90 -2.69 -2.30
C GLU A 46 6.56 -1.45 -1.46
N VAL A 47 5.61 -1.61 -0.55
CA VAL A 47 5.13 -0.57 0.34
C VAL A 47 5.10 -1.09 1.77
N GLU A 48 5.20 -0.17 2.71
CA GLU A 48 4.88 -0.40 4.11
C GLU A 48 3.61 0.36 4.48
N PHE A 49 2.85 -0.23 5.40
CA PHE A 49 1.52 0.27 5.75
C PHE A 49 1.07 -0.27 7.12
N GLU A 50 -0.03 0.26 7.62
CA GLU A 50 -0.77 -0.25 8.76
C GLU A 50 -2.13 -0.78 8.31
N THR A 51 -2.76 -1.66 9.10
CA THR A 51 -4.08 -2.20 8.78
C THR A 51 -5.08 -1.91 9.88
N GLN A 52 -6.27 -1.46 9.50
CA GLN A 52 -7.39 -1.26 10.41
C GLN A 52 -8.55 -2.18 10.03
N PRO A 53 -9.14 -2.94 10.98
CA PRO A 53 -10.33 -3.72 10.68
C PRO A 53 -11.52 -2.79 10.42
N THR A 54 -12.26 -3.06 9.34
CA THR A 54 -13.50 -2.33 9.00
C THR A 54 -14.64 -3.30 8.73
N ARG A 55 -15.87 -2.79 8.56
CA ARG A 55 -17.05 -3.62 8.24
C ARG A 55 -16.90 -4.41 6.92
N THR A 56 -16.08 -3.91 6.00
CA THR A 56 -15.87 -4.52 4.66
C THR A 56 -14.55 -5.27 4.54
N GLY A 57 -13.88 -5.56 5.68
CA GLY A 57 -12.56 -6.19 5.73
C GLY A 57 -11.45 -5.22 6.15
N PRO A 58 -10.18 -5.67 6.18
CA PRO A 58 -9.07 -4.82 6.56
C PRO A 58 -8.83 -3.71 5.52
N LEU A 59 -8.59 -2.50 6.01
CA LEU A 59 -8.17 -1.33 5.23
C LEU A 59 -6.70 -1.04 5.52
N ALA A 60 -5.91 -0.81 4.49
CA ALA A 60 -4.53 -0.34 4.62
C ALA A 60 -4.50 1.20 4.71
N PHE A 61 -3.70 1.73 5.64
CA PHE A 61 -3.51 3.17 5.86
C PHE A 61 -2.05 3.51 6.19
N HIS A 62 -1.70 4.80 6.15
CA HIS A 62 -0.33 5.29 6.29
C HIS A 62 0.64 4.63 5.30
N ILE A 63 0.17 4.41 4.07
CA ILE A 63 0.88 3.67 3.04
C ILE A 63 1.98 4.55 2.45
N ARG A 64 3.19 4.01 2.35
CA ARG A 64 4.33 4.67 1.73
C ARG A 64 5.28 3.66 1.08
N PRO A 65 6.10 4.08 0.09
CA PRO A 65 7.11 3.21 -0.50
C PRO A 65 8.04 2.62 0.56
N TYR A 66 8.31 1.32 0.47
CA TYR A 66 9.30 0.70 1.33
C TYR A 66 10.70 0.95 0.75
N ILE A 67 11.44 1.89 1.35
CA ILE A 67 12.81 2.24 0.95
C ILE A 67 13.78 1.53 1.89
N VAL A 68 14.54 0.57 1.35
CA VAL A 68 15.71 0.04 2.06
C VAL A 68 16.85 1.02 1.83
N LEU A 69 17.20 1.80 2.85
CA LEU A 69 18.44 2.57 2.81
C LEU A 69 19.61 1.57 2.76
N PRO A 70 20.53 1.67 1.79
CA PRO A 70 21.74 0.87 1.82
C PRO A 70 22.48 1.18 3.12
N ALA A 71 23.00 0.14 3.78
CA ALA A 71 23.90 0.35 4.90
C ALA A 71 25.06 1.21 4.41
N ALA A 72 25.35 2.31 5.13
CA ALA A 72 26.52 3.12 4.85
C ALA A 72 27.76 2.22 4.85
N ALA A 73 28.52 2.28 3.75
CA ALA A 73 29.74 1.50 3.55
C ALA A 73 30.84 1.91 4.53
#